data_AF-A0A952J3K3-F1
#
_entry.id   AF-A0A952J3K3-F1
#
_cell.length_a   1.000
_cell.length_b   1.000
_cell.length_c   1.000
_cell.angle_alpha   90.00
_cell.angle_beta   90.00
_cell.angle_gamma   90.00
#
_symmetry.space_group_name_H-M   'P 1'
#
loop_
_entity.id
_entity.type
_entity.pdbx_description
1 polymer ?
#
loop_
_entity_poly.entity_id
_entity_poly.type
_entity_poly.pdbx_seq_one_letter_code
_entity_poly.pdbx_strand_id
1 'polypeptide(L)'
;MTLIPSLPDMALGSGLAVLHRIRGQNVQAGSQVLSRIRQQQAACKTQIDQLLQYQQEYLEQSSPGFVASPGMYGDRQLFLQRLEESIQLLKERSEELGKQEQAALVSLQDALHKMDSLRKAIDQMKTTELDAKIAADVSQCDEQSRIVIVNRQGDQPFE
;
A
#
# COMPACT_ATOMS: atom_id res chain seq x y z
N MET A 1 -9.87 2.36 -9.21
CA MET A 1 -9.25 1.41 -10.17
C MET A 1 -7.75 1.66 -10.18
N THR A 2 -6.96 0.80 -9.53
CA THR A 2 -5.50 0.92 -9.51
C THR A 2 -4.91 0.03 -10.59
N LEU A 3 -4.32 0.67 -11.60
CA LEU A 3 -3.56 0.05 -12.68
C LEU A 3 -2.25 -0.50 -12.12
N ILE A 4 -2.24 -1.79 -11.75
CA ILE A 4 -0.98 -2.53 -11.64
C ILE A 4 -0.66 -3.03 -13.06
N PRO A 5 0.43 -2.59 -13.69
CA PRO A 5 0.80 -3.08 -15.01
C PRO A 5 1.15 -4.57 -14.90
N SER A 6 0.40 -5.41 -15.61
CA SER A 6 0.71 -6.82 -15.79
C SER A 6 1.97 -6.95 -16.65
N LEU A 7 3.08 -7.40 -16.05
CA LEU A 7 4.29 -7.77 -16.79
C LEU A 7 4.03 -9.07 -17.59
N PRO A 8 4.64 -9.21 -18.79
CA PRO A 8 4.44 -10.39 -19.62
C PRO A 8 5.04 -11.63 -18.95
N ASP A 9 4.23 -12.69 -18.93
CA ASP A 9 4.35 -13.93 -18.15
C ASP A 9 5.41 -14.92 -18.66
N MET A 10 6.30 -14.50 -19.56
CA MET A 10 7.29 -15.37 -20.17
C MET A 10 8.71 -14.91 -19.81
N ALA A 11 9.47 -15.80 -19.18
CA ALA A 11 10.89 -15.71 -18.81
C ALA A 11 11.27 -15.15 -17.42
N LEU A 12 10.33 -14.96 -16.48
CA LEU A 12 10.73 -14.82 -15.07
C LEU A 12 10.79 -16.20 -14.44
N GLY A 13 12.00 -16.68 -14.11
CA GLY A 13 12.18 -17.92 -13.36
C GLY A 13 11.15 -17.99 -12.23
N SER A 14 10.40 -19.10 -12.17
CA SER A 14 9.11 -19.21 -11.48
C SER A 14 9.07 -18.61 -10.06
N GLY A 15 10.20 -18.63 -9.34
CA GLY A 15 10.35 -17.99 -8.03
C GLY A 15 10.21 -16.46 -8.02
N LEU A 16 10.74 -15.73 -9.01
CA LEU A 16 10.63 -14.26 -9.06
C LEU A 16 9.22 -13.80 -9.38
N ALA A 17 8.51 -14.52 -10.26
CA ALA A 17 7.11 -14.24 -10.56
C ALA A 17 6.23 -14.44 -9.30
N VAL A 18 6.48 -15.52 -8.54
CA VAL A 18 5.81 -15.77 -7.26
C VAL A 18 6.11 -14.67 -6.24
N LEU A 19 7.38 -14.29 -6.09
CA LEU A 19 7.78 -13.20 -5.19
C LEU A 19 7.12 -11.87 -5.58
N HIS A 20 7.05 -11.55 -6.88
CA HIS A 20 6.41 -10.32 -7.36
C HIS A 20 4.92 -10.29 -7.02
N ARG A 21 4.22 -11.42 -7.23
CA ARG A 21 2.82 -11.56 -6.84
C ARG A 21 2.63 -11.37 -5.34
N ILE A 22 3.42 -12.05 -4.51
CA ILE A 22 3.33 -11.94 -3.04
C ILE A 22 3.58 -10.50 -2.58
N ARG A 23 4.59 -9.83 -3.14
CA ARG A 23 4.88 -8.42 -2.81
C ARG A 23 3.75 -7.50 -3.23
N GLY A 24 3.17 -7.70 -4.41
CA GLY A 24 2.00 -6.95 -4.87
C GLY A 24 0.78 -7.13 -3.95
N GLN A 25 0.53 -8.35 -3.48
CA GLN A 25 -0.52 -8.63 -2.50
C GLN A 25 -0.27 -7.91 -1.17
N ASN A 26 0.97 -7.86 -0.69
CA ASN A 26 1.32 -7.14 0.53
C ASN A 26 1.10 -5.63 0.41
N VAL A 27 1.44 -5.02 -0.74
CA VAL A 27 1.16 -3.61 -1.02
C VAL A 27 -0.35 -3.34 -1.04
N GLN A 28 -1.13 -4.21 -1.67
CA GLN A 28 -2.59 -4.10 -1.69
C GLN A 28 -3.18 -4.22 -0.28
N ALA A 29 -2.75 -5.21 0.50
CA ALA A 29 -3.20 -5.42 1.87
C ALA A 29 -2.87 -4.21 2.75
N GLY A 30 -1.62 -3.70 2.68
CA GLY A 30 -1.22 -2.49 3.41
C GLY A 30 -2.06 -1.26 3.05
N SER A 31 -2.36 -1.08 1.75
CA SER A 31 -3.21 0.02 1.29
C SER A 31 -4.65 -0.10 1.83
N GLN A 32 -5.20 -1.31 1.88
CA GLN A 32 -6.53 -1.56 2.44
C GLN A 32 -6.58 -1.29 3.94
N VAL A 33 -5.56 -1.73 4.70
CA VAL A 33 -5.45 -1.45 6.14
C VAL A 33 -5.42 0.06 6.39
N LEU A 34 -4.58 0.78 5.66
CA LEU A 34 -4.48 2.24 5.76
C LEU A 34 -5.81 2.92 5.45
N SER A 35 -6.51 2.48 4.40
CA SER A 35 -7.83 3.00 4.05
C SER A 35 -8.86 2.79 5.17
N ARG A 36 -8.86 1.61 5.81
CA ARG A 36 -9.77 1.32 6.93
C ARG A 36 -9.47 2.21 8.14
N ILE A 37 -8.20 2.41 8.47
CA ILE A 37 -7.80 3.28 9.59
C ILE A 37 -8.30 4.71 9.35
N ARG A 38 -8.11 5.25 8.14
CA ARG A 38 -8.60 6.59 7.78
C ARG A 38 -10.12 6.72 7.85
N GLN A 39 -10.85 5.69 7.41
CA GLN A 39 -12.30 5.66 7.55
C GLN A 39 -12.72 5.67 9.02
N GLN A 40 -12.03 4.92 9.89
CA GLN A 40 -12.29 4.91 11.32
C GLN A 40 -11.98 6.26 11.97
N GLN A 41 -10.88 6.92 11.62
CA GLN A 41 -10.57 8.27 12.10
C GLN A 41 -11.64 9.28 11.68
N ALA A 42 -12.08 9.23 10.42
CA ALA A 42 -13.14 10.10 9.93
C ALA A 42 -14.45 9.87 10.72
N ALA A 43 -14.80 8.61 10.97
CA ALA A 43 -15.96 8.26 11.78
C ALA A 43 -15.83 8.76 13.23
N CYS A 44 -14.68 8.57 13.89
CA CYS A 44 -14.44 9.10 15.23
C CYS A 44 -14.58 10.63 15.27
N LYS A 45 -14.03 11.34 14.28
CA LYS A 45 -14.16 12.79 14.18
C LYS A 45 -15.63 13.21 14.05
N THR A 46 -16.38 12.58 13.14
CA THR A 46 -17.82 12.87 12.98
C THR A 46 -18.60 12.62 14.27
N GLN A 47 -18.30 11.53 14.99
CA GLN A 47 -18.96 11.23 16.28
C GLN A 47 -18.63 12.28 17.35
N ILE A 48 -17.37 12.73 17.42
CA ILE A 48 -16.97 13.81 18.34
C ILE A 48 -17.72 15.10 18.01
N ASP A 49 -17.76 15.49 16.73
CA ASP A 49 -18.44 16.71 16.30
C ASP A 49 -19.94 16.66 16.63
N GLN A 50 -20.59 15.51 16.43
CA GLN A 50 -22.00 15.29 16.78
C GLN A 50 -22.25 15.38 18.30
N LEU A 51 -21.37 14.78 19.11
CA LEU A 51 -21.51 14.86 20.58
C LEU A 51 -21.28 16.28 21.10
N LEU A 52 -20.33 17.01 20.53
CA LEU A 52 -20.09 18.42 20.87
C LEU A 52 -21.28 19.30 20.49
N GLN A 53 -21.85 19.10 19.29
CA GLN A 53 -23.06 19.80 18.87
C GLN A 53 -24.22 19.51 19.83
N TYR A 54 -24.43 18.24 20.17
CA TYR A 54 -25.47 17.84 21.10
C TYR A 54 -25.24 18.40 22.51
N GLN A 55 -23.99 18.50 22.97
CA GLN A 55 -23.65 19.19 24.22
C GLN A 55 -24.11 20.64 24.19
N GLN A 56 -23.80 21.35 23.10
CA GLN A 56 -24.14 22.75 22.93
C GLN A 56 -25.66 22.95 22.90
N GLU A 57 -26.38 22.17 22.09
CA GLU A 57 -27.85 22.22 22.01
C GLU A 57 -28.49 21.94 23.38
N TYR A 58 -27.98 20.96 24.14
CA TYR A 58 -28.46 20.65 25.48
C TYR A 58 -28.24 21.81 26.46
N LEU A 59 -27.08 22.47 26.39
CA LEU A 59 -26.77 23.64 27.21
C LEU A 59 -27.66 24.85 26.86
N GLU A 60 -27.93 25.07 25.58
CA GLU A 60 -28.80 26.16 25.10
C GLU A 60 -30.28 25.94 25.48
N GLN A 61 -30.76 24.70 25.46
CA GLN A 61 -32.13 24.36 25.87
C GLN A 61 -32.35 24.47 27.39
N SER A 62 -31.28 24.33 28.19
CA SER A 62 -31.36 24.53 29.64
C SER A 62 -31.47 26.02 30.01
N SER A 63 -32.71 26.54 29.99
CA SER A 63 -33.03 27.93 30.33
C SER A 63 -32.59 28.31 31.76
N PRO A 64 -32.03 29.53 31.99
CA PRO A 64 -31.62 30.01 33.32
C PRO A 64 -32.79 30.40 34.25
N GLY A 65 -34.05 30.15 33.85
CA GLY A 65 -35.24 30.50 34.65
C GLY A 65 -35.96 29.33 35.35
N PHE A 66 -35.53 28.09 35.13
CA PHE A 66 -36.21 26.93 35.73
C PHE A 66 -35.61 26.64 37.11
N VAL A 67 -36.42 26.74 38.17
CA VAL A 67 -36.06 26.29 39.52
C VAL A 67 -35.99 24.76 39.49
N ALA A 68 -34.88 24.23 39.00
CA ALA A 68 -34.64 22.80 38.93
C ALA A 68 -34.51 22.25 40.35
N SER A 69 -35.22 21.16 40.64
CA SER A 69 -35.03 20.44 41.90
C SER A 69 -33.59 19.90 41.98
N PRO A 70 -33.04 19.70 43.18
CA PRO A 70 -31.69 19.15 43.34
C PRO A 70 -31.45 17.83 42.59
N GLY A 71 -32.48 16.99 42.45
CA GLY A 71 -32.43 15.76 41.65
C GLY A 71 -32.21 16.02 40.16
N MET A 72 -32.95 16.98 39.58
CA MET A 72 -32.78 17.37 38.17
C MET A 72 -31.41 18.00 37.91
N TYR A 73 -30.84 18.70 38.89
CA TYR A 73 -29.48 19.25 38.81
C TYR A 73 -28.41 18.15 38.84
N GLY A 74 -28.59 17.14 39.70
CA GLY A 74 -27.71 15.98 39.77
C GLY A 74 -27.73 15.15 38.49
N ASP A 75 -28.93 14.89 37.94
CA ASP A 75 -29.09 14.16 36.68
C ASP A 75 -28.46 14.91 35.49
N ARG A 76 -28.59 16.24 35.47
CA ARG A 76 -27.94 17.11 34.47
C ARG A 76 -26.42 17.05 34.53
N GLN A 77 -25.84 17.15 35.73
CA GLN A 77 -24.39 17.06 35.91
C GLN A 77 -23.85 15.69 35.51
N LEU A 78 -24.53 14.61 35.93
CA LEU A 78 -24.16 13.26 35.57
C LEU A 78 -24.23 13.02 34.06
N PHE A 79 -25.25 13.56 33.40
CA PHE A 79 -25.39 13.48 31.94
C PHE A 79 -24.25 14.20 31.21
N LEU A 80 -23.94 15.44 31.59
CA LEU A 80 -22.83 16.20 30.98
C LEU A 80 -21.49 15.50 31.21
N GLN A 81 -21.26 14.97 32.41
CA GLN A 81 -20.05 14.20 32.72
C GLN A 81 -19.92 12.96 31.81
N ARG A 82 -20.98 12.17 31.65
CA ARG A 82 -20.95 10.99 30.75
C ARG A 82 -20.73 11.37 29.29
N LEU A 83 -21.25 12.52 28.88
CA LEU A 83 -21.03 13.04 27.53
C LEU A 83 -19.56 13.42 27.33
N GLU A 84 -18.95 14.12 28.28
CA GLU A 84 -17.53 14.47 28.26
C GLU A 84 -16.64 13.23 28.28
N GLU A 85 -16.95 12.23 29.12
CA GLU A 85 -16.26 10.94 29.14
C GLU A 85 -16.33 10.24 27.78
N SER A 86 -17.48 10.25 27.12
CA SER A 86 -17.67 9.67 25.78
C SER A 86 -16.83 10.39 24.72
N ILE A 87 -16.81 11.73 24.76
CA ILE A 87 -15.97 12.55 23.87
C ILE A 87 -14.49 12.25 24.11
N GLN A 88 -14.07 12.14 25.37
CA GLN A 88 -12.69 11.88 25.74
C GLN A 88 -12.22 10.49 25.24
N LEU A 89 -13.05 9.45 25.41
CA LEU A 89 -12.76 8.11 24.88
C LEU A 89 -12.61 8.12 23.35
N LEU A 90 -13.44 8.88 22.64
CA LEU A 90 -13.33 9.02 21.18
C LEU A 90 -12.06 9.77 20.76
N LYS A 91 -11.64 10.78 21.53
CA LYS A 91 -10.36 11.49 21.28
C LYS A 91 -9.17 10.55 21.47
N GLU A 92 -9.13 9.82 22.57
CA GLU A 92 -8.08 8.82 22.83
C GLU A 92 -8.06 7.75 21.73
N ARG A 93 -9.23 7.29 21.29
CA ARG A 93 -9.35 6.36 20.16
C ARG A 93 -8.82 6.98 18.87
N SER A 94 -9.12 8.25 18.61
CA SER A 94 -8.62 8.97 17.43
C SER A 94 -7.09 9.12 17.45
N GLU A 95 -6.51 9.41 18.60
CA GLU A 95 -5.05 9.49 18.77
C GLU A 95 -4.37 8.13 18.53
N GLU A 96 -4.95 7.06 19.07
CA GLU A 96 -4.46 5.70 18.86
C GLU A 96 -4.55 5.29 17.39
N LEU A 97 -5.66 5.63 16.70
CA LEU A 97 -5.78 5.44 15.26
C LEU A 97 -4.75 6.27 14.48
N GLY A 98 -4.37 7.46 14.96
CA GLY A 98 -3.28 8.27 14.40
C GLY A 98 -1.92 7.56 14.46
N LYS A 99 -1.59 6.94 15.60
CA LYS A 99 -0.36 6.13 15.75
C LYS A 99 -0.39 4.92 14.82
N GLN A 100 -1.54 4.24 14.73
CA GLN A 100 -1.73 3.09 13.83
C GLN A 100 -1.63 3.48 12.36
N GLU A 101 -2.14 4.65 11.97
CA GLU A 101 -2.02 5.18 10.60
C GLU A 101 -0.54 5.38 10.26
N GLN A 102 0.23 6.01 11.15
CA GLN A 102 1.66 6.24 10.92
C GLN A 102 2.42 4.91 10.79
N ALA A 103 2.13 3.92 11.63
CA ALA A 103 2.73 2.60 11.53
C ALA A 103 2.36 1.90 10.21
N ALA A 104 1.09 2.00 9.79
CA ALA A 104 0.61 1.43 8.53
C ALA A 104 1.25 2.12 7.30
N LEU A 105 1.46 3.44 7.35
CA LEU A 105 2.16 4.21 6.32
C LEU A 105 3.61 3.73 6.16
N VAL A 106 4.35 3.61 7.26
CA VAL A 106 5.73 3.10 7.24
C VAL A 106 5.77 1.69 6.65
N SER A 107 4.86 0.81 7.09
CA SER A 107 4.79 -0.57 6.57
C SER A 107 4.47 -0.62 5.08
N LEU A 108 3.56 0.23 4.59
CA LEU A 108 3.21 0.33 3.19
C LEU A 108 4.36 0.87 2.33
N GLN A 109 5.06 1.90 2.81
CA GLN A 109 6.26 2.44 2.15
C GLN A 109 7.34 1.37 2.03
N ASP A 110 7.58 0.60 3.08
CA ASP A 110 8.57 -0.48 3.09
C ASP A 110 8.18 -1.61 2.13
N ALA A 111 6.87 -1.93 2.03
CA ALA A 111 6.35 -2.88 1.04
C ALA A 111 6.52 -2.39 -0.40
N LEU A 112 6.23 -1.12 -0.67
CA LEU A 112 6.42 -0.49 -1.98
C LEU A 112 7.90 -0.49 -2.37
N HIS A 113 8.79 -0.11 -1.45
CA HIS A 113 10.23 -0.12 -1.71
C HIS A 113 10.76 -1.52 -2.06
N LYS A 114 10.28 -2.55 -1.36
CA LYS A 114 10.61 -3.96 -1.68
C LYS A 114 10.07 -4.38 -3.04
N MET A 115 8.88 -3.92 -3.42
CA MET A 115 8.29 -4.20 -4.74
C MET A 115 9.09 -3.52 -5.86
N ASP A 116 9.49 -2.26 -5.69
CA ASP A 116 10.33 -1.54 -6.65
C ASP A 116 11.72 -2.17 -6.79
N SER A 117 12.31 -2.60 -5.67
CA SER A 117 13.62 -3.28 -5.68
C SER A 117 13.55 -4.60 -6.43
N LEU A 118 12.48 -5.38 -6.22
CA LEU A 118 12.24 -6.60 -6.97
C LEU A 118 12.03 -6.33 -8.46
N ARG A 119 11.27 -5.29 -8.81
CA ARG A 119 11.08 -4.89 -10.20
C ARG A 119 12.40 -4.56 -10.89
N LYS A 120 13.28 -3.78 -10.23
CA LYS A 120 14.61 -3.47 -10.76
C LYS A 120 15.46 -4.73 -10.98
N ALA A 121 15.43 -5.67 -10.04
CA ALA A 121 16.15 -6.94 -10.18
C ALA A 121 15.62 -7.78 -11.35
N ILE A 122 14.30 -7.80 -11.54
CA ILE A 122 13.63 -8.45 -12.67
C ILE A 122 14.06 -7.83 -14.00
N ASP A 123 14.07 -6.50 -14.08
CA ASP A 123 14.45 -5.78 -15.31
C ASP A 123 15.92 -6.02 -15.64
N GLN A 124 16.80 -6.02 -14.62
CA GLN A 124 18.22 -6.33 -14.80
C GLN A 124 18.46 -7.78 -15.23
N MET A 125 17.70 -8.75 -14.71
CA MET A 125 17.79 -10.13 -15.19
C MET A 125 17.38 -10.25 -16.66
N LYS A 126 16.30 -9.57 -17.07
CA LYS A 126 15.84 -9.58 -18.46
C LYS A 126 16.87 -9.00 -19.40
N THR A 127 17.56 -7.92 -19.01
CA THR A 127 18.64 -7.36 -19.84
C THR A 127 19.80 -8.33 -19.95
N THR A 128 20.24 -8.94 -18.84
CA THR A 128 21.33 -9.93 -18.89
C THR A 128 21.00 -11.17 -19.70
N GLU A 129 19.75 -11.65 -19.68
CA GLU A 129 19.31 -12.78 -20.49
C GLU A 129 19.28 -12.42 -21.98
N LEU A 130 18.86 -11.20 -22.31
CA LEU A 130 18.88 -10.69 -23.68
C LEU A 130 20.32 -10.57 -24.20
N ASP A 131 21.23 -9.99 -23.42
CA ASP A 131 22.63 -9.85 -23.79
C ASP A 131 23.31 -11.22 -24.01
N ALA A 132 23.00 -12.20 -23.15
CA ALA A 132 23.51 -13.56 -23.30
C ALA A 132 22.98 -14.25 -24.57
N LYS A 133 21.70 -14.05 -24.92
CA LYS A 133 21.13 -14.56 -26.18
C LYS A 133 21.78 -13.92 -27.39
N ILE A 134 21.94 -12.60 -27.40
CA ILE A 134 22.64 -11.88 -28.48
C ILE A 134 24.06 -12.41 -28.64
N ALA A 135 24.81 -12.58 -27.54
CA ALA A 135 26.16 -13.11 -27.59
C ALA A 135 26.23 -14.54 -28.15
N ALA A 136 25.27 -15.40 -27.77
CA ALA A 136 25.17 -16.77 -28.30
C ALA A 136 24.84 -16.77 -29.80
N ASP A 137 23.89 -15.95 -30.24
CA ASP A 137 23.49 -15.83 -31.65
C ASP A 137 24.65 -15.30 -32.51
N VAL A 138 25.38 -14.29 -32.02
CA VAL A 138 26.58 -13.75 -32.69
C VAL A 138 27.66 -14.82 -32.80
N SER A 139 27.95 -15.55 -31.71
CA SER A 139 28.92 -16.65 -31.74
C SER A 139 28.53 -17.75 -32.71
N GLN A 140 27.24 -18.05 -32.84
CA GLN A 140 26.73 -19.05 -33.77
C GLN A 140 26.86 -18.57 -35.23
N CYS A 141 26.54 -17.31 -35.51
CA CYS A 141 26.73 -16.70 -36.83
C CYS A 141 28.21 -16.68 -37.26
N ASP A 142 29.12 -16.35 -36.35
CA ASP A 142 30.56 -16.35 -36.61
C ASP A 142 31.06 -17.76 -36.94
N GLU A 143 30.62 -18.77 -36.19
CA GLU A 143 31.00 -20.17 -36.42
C GLU A 143 30.44 -20.69 -37.75
N GLN A 144 29.17 -20.40 -38.06
CA GLN A 144 28.57 -20.73 -39.34
C GLN A 144 29.32 -20.06 -40.51
N SER A 145 29.72 -18.79 -40.35
CA SER A 145 30.50 -18.06 -41.35
C SER A 145 31.87 -18.71 -41.59
N ARG A 146 32.56 -19.16 -40.53
CA ARG A 146 33.83 -19.90 -40.64
C ARG A 146 33.67 -21.20 -41.42
N ILE A 147 32.65 -22.00 -41.11
CA ILE A 147 32.37 -23.26 -41.81
C ILE A 147 32.16 -23.01 -43.31
N VAL A 148 31.39 -21.98 -43.68
CA VAL A 148 31.15 -21.63 -45.08
C VAL A 148 32.44 -21.22 -45.80
N ILE A 149 33.30 -20.41 -45.16
CA ILE A 149 34.57 -19.96 -45.74
C ILE A 149 35.51 -21.16 -45.97
N VAL A 150 35.66 -22.04 -44.98
CA VAL A 150 36.52 -23.23 -45.08
C VAL A 150 36.05 -24.16 -46.20
N ASN A 151 34.75 -24.43 -46.29
CA ASN A 151 34.21 -25.26 -47.37
C ASN A 151 34.45 -24.63 -48.75
N ARG A 152 34.36 -23.30 -48.88
CA ARG A 152 34.65 -22.60 -50.14
C ARG A 152 36.12 -22.64 -50.55
N GLN A 153 37.04 -22.68 -49.59
CA GLN A 153 38.48 -22.77 -49.86
C GLN A 153 38.90 -24.20 -50.23
N GLY A 154 38.20 -25.22 -49.71
CA GLY A 154 38.41 -26.63 -50.08
C GLY A 154 37.97 -27.00 -51.50
N ASP A 155 37.09 -26.20 -52.11
CA ASP A 155 36.57 -26.39 -53.47
C ASP A 155 37.40 -25.68 -54.57
N GLN A 156 38.55 -25.05 -54.24
CA GLN A 156 39.43 -24.53 -55.28
C GLN A 156 40.16 -25.70 -55.98
N PRO A 157 40.00 -25.89 -57.31
CA PRO A 157 40.78 -26.89 -58.03
C PRO A 157 42.25 -26.50 -57.97
N PHE A 158 43.11 -27.47 -57.65
CA PHE A 158 44.56 -27.33 -57.81
C PHE A 158 44.85 -27.09 -59.31
N GLU A 159 45.27 -25.87 -59.66
CA GLU A 159 45.93 -25.58 -60.94
C GLU A 159 47.37 -26.13 -60.97
#